data_AF-Q6BFN3-F1
#
_entry.id   AF-Q6BFN3-F1
#
_cell.length_a   1.000
_cell.length_b   1.000
_cell.length_c   1.000
_cell.angle_alpha   90.00
_cell.angle_beta   90.00
_cell.angle_gamma   90.00
#
_symmetry.space_group_name_H-M   'P 1'
#
loop_
_entity.id
_entity.type
_entity.pdbx_description
1 polymer ?
#
loop_
_entity_poly.entity_id
_entity_poly.type
_entity_poly.pdbx_seq_one_letter_code
_entity_poly.pdbx_strand_id
1 'polypeptide(L)'
;MQKILRTLNPLYRFSTKKAQRIQNKIQDVKDQESTSTLESVAEQNTFTDEQMVKIIEDRRQFIKELTQETKAPREVKYITIATLSPLLLLSSATLYSCINPAYAIYTGQLMHATIKYASINVAFQSGIHWGFAMSQHETQLDWLNSSSEARTTFFLASIPIIGAILISQYFLYGNNDNIQSISAIIGTAILNLMVTGLDIRARSYTPGWFLKNKLFYSFGFNVALIPLIYCVFLYGDNFKNKESIYRVQ
;
A
#
# COMPACT_ATOMS: atom_id res chain seq x y z
N MET A 1 -23.53 -29.28 16.89
CA MET A 1 -22.20 -28.68 17.14
C MET A 1 -21.04 -29.67 16.98
N GLN A 2 -21.15 -30.94 17.38
CA GLN A 2 -20.09 -31.96 17.23
C GLN A 2 -19.78 -32.42 15.79
N LYS A 3 -20.60 -32.07 14.78
CA LYS A 3 -20.35 -32.43 13.36
C LYS A 3 -19.38 -31.50 12.63
N ILE A 4 -19.21 -30.25 13.07
CA ILE A 4 -18.29 -29.27 12.45
C ILE A 4 -16.82 -29.54 12.86
N LEU A 5 -16.61 -30.13 14.04
CA LEU A 5 -15.26 -30.49 14.51
C LEU A 5 -14.67 -31.73 13.80
N ARG A 6 -15.48 -32.53 13.11
CA ARG A 6 -14.98 -33.71 12.36
C ARG A 6 -14.48 -33.36 10.96
N THR A 7 -14.93 -32.27 10.36
CA THR A 7 -14.51 -31.82 9.01
C THR A 7 -13.21 -31.00 9.00
N LEU A 8 -12.77 -30.46 10.15
CA LEU A 8 -11.49 -29.72 10.28
C LEU A 8 -10.27 -30.61 10.58
N ASN A 9 -10.49 -31.87 10.94
CA ASN A 9 -9.44 -32.81 11.35
C ASN A 9 -8.50 -33.30 10.20
N PRO A 10 -8.93 -33.38 8.91
CA PRO A 10 -8.02 -33.75 7.82
C PRO A 10 -7.01 -32.65 7.48
N LEU A 11 -7.41 -31.37 7.54
CA LEU A 11 -6.55 -30.22 7.21
C LEU A 11 -5.44 -30.02 8.25
N TYR A 12 -5.71 -30.32 9.52
CA TYR A 12 -4.69 -30.32 10.57
C TYR A 12 -3.66 -31.46 10.40
N ARG A 13 -4.06 -32.63 9.90
CA ARG A 13 -3.16 -33.76 9.63
C ARG A 13 -2.27 -33.59 8.38
N PHE A 14 -2.67 -32.79 7.40
CA PHE A 14 -1.84 -32.48 6.23
C PHE A 14 -0.75 -31.43 6.53
N SER A 15 -1.01 -30.52 7.47
CA SER A 15 -0.02 -29.54 7.95
C SER A 15 1.15 -30.20 8.70
N THR A 16 0.86 -31.21 9.53
CA THR A 16 1.87 -31.84 10.39
C THR A 16 2.88 -32.71 9.64
N LYS A 17 2.48 -33.49 8.62
CA LYS A 17 3.42 -34.32 7.84
C LYS A 17 4.36 -33.50 6.94
N LYS A 18 3.90 -32.36 6.43
CA LYS A 18 4.74 -31.44 5.64
C LYS A 18 5.69 -30.66 6.55
N ALA A 19 5.23 -30.26 7.73
CA ALA A 19 6.08 -29.67 8.78
C ALA A 19 7.15 -30.65 9.29
N GLN A 20 6.81 -31.94 9.47
CA GLN A 20 7.78 -32.98 9.89
C GLN A 20 8.85 -33.28 8.82
N ARG A 21 8.49 -33.28 7.53
CA ARG A 21 9.48 -33.43 6.45
C ARG A 21 10.41 -32.23 6.32
N ILE A 22 9.92 -31.03 6.64
CA ILE A 22 10.73 -29.81 6.65
C ILE A 22 11.65 -29.80 7.89
N GLN A 23 11.16 -30.22 9.06
CA GLN A 23 12.00 -30.39 10.26
C GLN A 23 13.10 -31.44 10.08
N ASN A 24 12.79 -32.59 9.49
CA ASN A 24 13.81 -33.63 9.25
C ASN A 24 14.84 -33.18 8.20
N LYS A 25 14.43 -32.45 7.15
CA LYS A 25 15.38 -31.84 6.21
C LYS A 25 16.23 -30.73 6.83
N ILE A 26 15.70 -29.97 7.78
CA ILE A 26 16.45 -28.94 8.51
C ILE A 26 17.44 -29.59 9.49
N GLN A 27 17.10 -30.76 10.04
CA GLN A 27 17.98 -31.54 10.90
C GLN A 27 19.11 -32.19 10.10
N ASP A 28 18.82 -32.78 8.95
CA ASP A 28 19.84 -33.38 8.06
C ASP A 28 20.80 -32.32 7.48
N VAL A 29 20.34 -31.08 7.28
CA VAL A 29 21.19 -29.95 6.85
C VAL A 29 22.03 -29.36 8.01
N LYS A 30 21.59 -29.51 9.27
CA LYS A 30 22.36 -29.11 10.44
C LYS A 30 23.55 -30.03 10.73
N ASP A 31 23.49 -31.29 10.29
CA ASP A 31 24.50 -32.29 10.62
C ASP A 31 25.63 -32.38 9.58
N GLN A 32 25.53 -31.73 8.40
CA GLN A 32 26.49 -31.95 7.31
C GLN A 32 27.38 -30.78 6.88
N GLU A 33 27.13 -29.51 7.20
CA GLU A 33 28.05 -28.46 6.74
C GLU A 33 27.93 -27.17 7.56
N SER A 34 29.02 -26.79 8.24
CA SER A 34 29.34 -25.41 8.67
C SER A 34 28.80 -24.92 10.04
N THR A 35 28.99 -25.68 11.12
CA THR A 35 28.77 -25.15 12.49
C THR A 35 29.87 -24.19 12.96
N SER A 36 31.10 -24.21 12.40
CA SER A 36 32.18 -23.37 12.94
C SER A 36 32.20 -21.91 12.48
N THR A 37 31.43 -21.53 11.45
CA THR A 37 31.40 -20.15 10.90
C THR A 37 30.09 -19.42 11.12
N LEU A 38 28.97 -20.14 11.34
CA LEU A 38 27.70 -19.52 11.71
C LEU A 38 27.56 -19.33 13.22
N GLU A 39 28.14 -20.21 14.04
CA GLU A 39 28.21 -19.98 15.50
C GLU A 39 29.11 -18.78 15.82
N SER A 40 30.23 -18.55 15.10
CA SER A 40 31.07 -17.37 15.36
C SER A 40 30.44 -16.03 14.95
N VAL A 41 29.43 -16.03 14.08
CA VAL A 41 28.66 -14.82 13.69
C VAL A 41 27.38 -14.67 14.53
N ALA A 42 26.81 -15.78 15.00
CA ALA A 42 25.67 -15.78 15.92
C ALA A 42 26.08 -15.52 17.39
N GLU A 43 27.28 -15.92 17.80
CA GLU A 43 27.87 -15.65 19.12
C GLU A 43 28.30 -14.18 19.30
N GLN A 44 28.34 -13.38 18.23
CA GLN A 44 28.68 -11.96 18.31
C GLN A 44 27.50 -11.02 18.59
N ASN A 45 26.26 -11.51 18.73
CA ASN A 45 25.09 -10.67 19.01
C ASN A 45 24.15 -11.25 20.08
N THR A 46 24.68 -11.93 21.09
CA THR A 46 23.94 -12.17 22.34
C THR A 46 23.90 -10.88 23.14
N PHE A 47 22.97 -9.99 22.78
CA PHE A 47 22.59 -8.91 23.68
C PHE A 47 22.12 -9.53 24.99
N THR A 48 22.66 -9.06 26.12
CA THR A 48 22.11 -9.43 27.42
C THR A 48 20.66 -8.96 27.49
N ASP A 49 19.83 -9.61 28.31
CA ASP A 49 18.45 -9.18 28.52
C ASP A 49 18.37 -7.68 28.90
N GLU A 50 19.33 -7.20 29.68
CA GLU A 50 19.49 -5.78 30.04
C GLU A 50 19.79 -4.89 28.82
N GLN A 51 20.66 -5.33 27.90
CA GLN A 51 20.94 -4.61 26.66
C GLN A 51 19.73 -4.61 25.73
N MET A 52 18.96 -5.70 25.66
CA MET A 52 17.72 -5.74 24.89
C MET A 52 16.68 -4.77 25.46
N VAL A 53 16.47 -4.77 26.78
CA VAL A 53 15.56 -3.83 27.45
C VAL A 53 15.95 -2.39 27.15
N LYS A 54 17.24 -2.07 27.27
CA LYS A 54 17.75 -0.73 26.95
C LYS A 54 17.52 -0.32 25.50
N ILE A 55 17.79 -1.22 24.54
CA ILE A 55 17.54 -0.97 23.11
C ILE A 55 16.06 -0.69 22.84
N ILE A 56 15.15 -1.40 23.52
CA ILE A 56 13.71 -1.20 23.37
C ILE A 56 13.27 0.14 23.97
N GLU A 57 13.80 0.50 25.14
CA GLU A 57 13.51 1.79 25.76
C GLU A 57 14.00 2.96 24.90
N ASP A 58 15.24 2.87 24.39
CA ASP A 58 15.80 3.85 23.47
C ASP A 58 14.94 3.98 22.20
N ARG A 59 14.49 2.85 21.62
CA ARG A 59 13.59 2.85 20.45
C ARG A 59 12.20 3.42 20.76
N ARG A 60 11.63 3.12 21.93
CA ARG A 60 10.34 3.68 22.36
C ARG A 60 10.42 5.18 22.53
N GLN A 61 11.50 5.67 23.14
CA GLN A 61 11.75 7.09 23.29
C GLN A 61 11.92 7.75 21.92
N PHE A 62 12.71 7.16 21.02
CA PHE A 62 12.87 7.65 19.65
C PHE A 62 11.53 7.73 18.90
N ILE A 63 10.67 6.69 18.94
CA ILE A 63 9.34 6.73 18.32
C ILE A 63 8.46 7.83 18.92
N LYS A 64 8.54 8.03 20.25
CA LYS A 64 7.80 9.10 20.93
C LYS A 64 8.26 10.49 20.47
N GLU A 65 9.56 10.69 20.31
CA GLU A 65 10.12 11.94 19.77
C GLU A 65 9.67 12.16 18.32
N LEU A 66 9.72 11.10 17.49
CA LEU A 66 9.36 11.16 16.08
C LEU A 66 7.85 11.41 15.84
N THR A 67 6.99 10.88 16.71
CA THR A 67 5.54 11.11 16.66
C THR A 67 5.16 12.54 17.05
N GLN A 68 5.95 13.17 17.94
CA GLN A 68 5.78 14.56 18.36
C GLN A 68 6.37 15.58 17.36
N GLU A 69 7.11 15.11 16.36
CA GLU A 69 7.73 15.99 15.37
C GLU A 69 6.67 16.73 14.55
N THR A 70 6.79 18.06 14.50
CA THR A 70 5.81 18.94 13.84
C THR A 70 6.18 19.31 12.40
N LYS A 71 7.43 19.05 12.00
CA LYS A 71 7.96 19.37 10.67
C LYS A 71 8.22 18.07 9.91
N ALA A 72 7.69 17.99 8.69
CA ALA A 72 7.99 16.85 7.82
C ALA A 72 9.46 16.89 7.37
N PRO A 73 10.15 15.73 7.31
CA PRO A 73 11.47 15.59 6.71
C PRO A 73 11.46 16.11 5.26
N ARG A 74 12.62 16.59 4.77
CA ARG A 74 12.72 17.19 3.43
C ARG A 74 12.42 16.16 2.34
N GLU A 75 12.89 14.94 2.54
CA GLU A 75 12.73 13.77 1.68
C GLU A 75 11.25 13.46 1.48
N VAL A 76 10.48 13.44 2.57
CA VAL A 76 9.03 13.21 2.50
C VAL A 76 8.33 14.32 1.73
N LYS A 77 8.72 15.59 1.92
CA LYS A 77 8.15 16.72 1.16
C LYS A 77 8.43 16.57 -0.33
N TYR A 78 9.65 16.23 -0.71
CA TYR A 78 10.02 16.05 -2.12
C TYR A 78 9.30 14.87 -2.75
N ILE A 79 9.21 13.72 -2.07
CA ILE A 79 8.46 12.56 -2.57
C ILE A 79 6.97 12.89 -2.68
N THR A 80 6.41 13.64 -1.73
CA THR A 80 5.00 14.04 -1.80
C THR A 80 4.73 14.97 -2.99
N ILE A 81 5.62 15.94 -3.24
CA ILE A 81 5.53 16.79 -4.44
C ILE A 81 5.68 15.94 -5.71
N ALA A 82 6.68 15.05 -5.76
CA ALA A 82 6.94 14.20 -6.90
C ALA A 82 5.80 13.21 -7.22
N THR A 83 4.98 12.83 -6.22
CA THR A 83 3.82 11.97 -6.42
C THR A 83 2.53 12.74 -6.68
N LEU A 84 2.32 13.89 -6.03
CA LEU A 84 1.09 14.68 -6.14
C LEU A 84 1.07 15.63 -7.34
N SER A 85 2.20 16.23 -7.70
CA SER A 85 2.27 17.18 -8.83
C SER A 85 1.94 16.53 -10.17
N PRO A 86 2.49 15.34 -10.53
CA PRO A 86 2.08 14.67 -11.77
C PRO A 86 0.61 14.28 -11.77
N LEU A 87 0.05 13.86 -10.62
CA LEU A 87 -1.37 13.54 -10.49
C LEU A 87 -2.26 14.75 -10.83
N LEU A 88 -1.95 15.93 -10.28
CA LEU A 88 -2.71 17.16 -10.55
C LEU A 88 -2.56 17.63 -12.00
N LEU A 89 -1.33 17.60 -12.54
CA LEU A 89 -1.04 18.00 -13.92
C LEU A 89 -1.71 17.07 -14.94
N LEU A 90 -1.58 15.75 -14.75
CA LEU A 90 -2.18 14.75 -15.65
C LEU A 90 -3.70 14.78 -15.58
N SER A 91 -4.29 14.99 -14.41
CA SER A 91 -5.74 15.16 -14.26
C SER A 91 -6.24 16.38 -15.05
N SER A 92 -5.54 17.51 -14.94
CA SER A 92 -5.87 18.74 -15.68
C SER A 92 -5.67 18.56 -17.19
N ALA A 93 -4.61 17.88 -17.61
CA ALA A 93 -4.36 17.55 -19.01
C ALA A 93 -5.43 16.62 -19.58
N THR A 94 -5.88 15.62 -18.79
CA THR A 94 -6.96 14.70 -19.18
C THR A 94 -8.28 15.45 -19.36
N LEU A 95 -8.59 16.39 -18.46
CA LEU A 95 -9.78 17.24 -18.59
C LEU A 95 -9.73 18.09 -19.86
N TYR A 96 -8.58 18.72 -20.11
CA TYR A 96 -8.36 19.52 -21.30
C TYR A 96 -8.52 18.69 -22.58
N SER A 97 -7.92 17.50 -22.63
CA SER A 97 -8.03 16.61 -23.79
C SER A 97 -9.46 16.10 -24.01
N CYS A 98 -10.22 15.90 -22.94
CA CYS A 98 -11.61 15.46 -23.04
C CYS A 98 -12.54 16.55 -23.59
N ILE A 99 -12.33 17.81 -23.21
CA ILE A 99 -13.18 18.93 -23.64
C ILE A 99 -12.78 19.43 -25.04
N ASN A 100 -11.50 19.31 -25.43
CA ASN A 100 -11.00 19.77 -26.71
C ASN A 100 -10.97 18.63 -27.76
N PRO A 101 -11.82 18.69 -28.81
CA PRO A 101 -11.89 17.63 -29.83
C PRO A 101 -10.57 17.33 -30.52
N ALA A 102 -9.68 18.32 -30.66
CA ALA A 102 -8.38 18.15 -31.32
C ALA A 102 -7.43 17.23 -30.54
N TYR A 103 -7.60 17.13 -29.22
CA TYR A 103 -6.75 16.34 -28.33
C TYR A 103 -7.47 15.12 -27.75
N ALA A 104 -8.72 14.89 -28.15
CA ALA A 104 -9.58 13.82 -27.66
C ALA A 104 -8.86 12.45 -27.69
N ILE A 105 -8.12 12.16 -28.76
CA ILE A 105 -7.37 10.90 -28.96
C ILE A 105 -6.38 10.56 -27.83
N TYR A 106 -5.89 11.56 -27.09
CA TYR A 106 -4.92 11.36 -26.00
C TYR A 106 -5.58 11.09 -24.65
N THR A 107 -6.91 11.26 -24.54
CA THR A 107 -7.64 11.19 -23.26
C THR A 107 -7.46 9.84 -22.56
N GLY A 108 -7.52 8.72 -23.29
CA GLY A 108 -7.31 7.39 -22.71
C GLY A 108 -5.90 7.22 -22.13
N GLN A 109 -4.87 7.66 -22.86
CA GLN A 109 -3.47 7.59 -22.42
C GLN A 109 -3.22 8.46 -21.18
N LEU A 110 -3.75 9.68 -21.18
CA LEU A 110 -3.64 10.61 -20.05
C LEU A 110 -4.39 10.11 -18.82
N MET A 111 -5.58 9.52 -19.00
CA MET A 111 -6.33 8.89 -17.92
C MET A 111 -5.56 7.72 -17.30
N HIS A 112 -4.96 6.85 -18.11
CA HIS A 112 -4.14 5.73 -17.63
C HIS A 112 -2.92 6.21 -16.85
N ALA A 113 -2.22 7.22 -17.36
CA ALA A 113 -1.11 7.86 -16.65
C ALA A 113 -1.58 8.45 -15.31
N THR A 114 -2.72 9.13 -15.29
CA THR A 114 -3.29 9.72 -14.06
C THR A 114 -3.60 8.64 -13.02
N ILE A 115 -4.25 7.53 -13.40
CA ILE A 115 -4.59 6.42 -12.50
C ILE A 115 -3.32 5.75 -11.95
N LYS A 116 -2.27 5.61 -12.77
CA LYS A 116 -0.97 5.08 -12.33
C LYS A 116 -0.35 5.97 -11.25
N TYR A 117 -0.29 7.28 -11.47
CA TYR A 117 0.26 8.21 -10.48
C TYR A 117 -0.63 8.31 -9.22
N ALA A 118 -1.95 8.22 -9.37
CA ALA A 118 -2.88 8.12 -8.26
C ALA A 118 -2.58 6.88 -7.40
N SER A 119 -2.36 5.73 -8.03
CA SER A 119 -2.01 4.48 -7.36
C SER A 119 -0.66 4.58 -6.63
N ILE A 120 0.37 5.15 -7.27
CA ILE A 120 1.67 5.40 -6.63
C ILE A 120 1.51 6.28 -5.39
N ASN A 121 0.69 7.33 -5.47
CA ASN A 121 0.42 8.22 -4.35
C ASN A 121 -0.25 7.47 -3.18
N VAL A 122 -1.26 6.63 -3.45
CA VAL A 122 -1.91 5.78 -2.45
C VAL A 122 -0.93 4.81 -1.79
N ALA A 123 -0.07 4.16 -2.58
CA ALA A 123 0.96 3.25 -2.07
C ALA A 123 1.95 3.99 -1.16
N PHE A 124 2.41 5.17 -1.56
CA PHE A 124 3.32 6.00 -0.76
C PHE A 124 2.71 6.38 0.59
N GLN A 125 1.47 6.91 0.60
CA GLN A 125 0.81 7.29 1.84
C GLN A 125 0.58 6.09 2.77
N SER A 126 0.21 4.95 2.20
CA SER A 126 0.03 3.70 2.96
C SER A 126 1.35 3.15 3.50
N GLY A 127 2.44 3.31 2.75
CA GLY A 127 3.79 2.92 3.15
C GLY A 127 4.27 3.67 4.40
N ILE A 128 3.87 4.93 4.57
CA ILE A 128 4.13 5.69 5.79
C ILE A 128 3.45 5.01 7.00
N HIS A 129 2.16 4.69 6.90
CA HIS A 129 1.46 3.95 7.96
C HIS A 129 2.07 2.57 8.24
N TRP A 130 2.46 1.86 7.19
CA TRP A 130 3.10 0.56 7.32
C TRP A 130 4.43 0.65 8.06
N GLY A 131 5.28 1.62 7.73
CA GLY A 131 6.56 1.85 8.42
C GLY A 131 6.38 2.17 9.90
N PHE A 132 5.39 3.02 10.24
CA PHE A 132 5.09 3.31 11.65
C PHE A 132 4.53 2.10 12.39
N ALA A 133 3.60 1.35 11.80
CA ALA A 133 3.07 0.13 12.39
C ALA A 133 4.18 -0.93 12.62
N MET A 134 5.10 -1.05 11.67
CA MET A 134 6.26 -1.95 11.79
C MET A 134 7.20 -1.51 12.91
N SER A 135 7.52 -0.21 13.00
CA SER A 135 8.38 0.31 14.07
C SER A 135 7.80 0.04 15.47
N GLN A 136 6.49 0.13 15.63
CA GLN A 136 5.82 -0.22 16.87
C GLN A 136 5.85 -1.72 17.15
N HIS A 137 5.61 -2.54 16.12
CA HIS A 137 5.70 -3.98 16.24
C HIS A 137 7.10 -4.41 16.69
N GLU A 138 8.17 -3.80 16.17
CA GLU A 138 9.55 -4.09 16.58
C GLU A 138 9.88 -3.71 18.04
N THR A 139 9.16 -2.74 18.63
CA THR A 139 9.32 -2.40 20.07
C THR A 139 8.61 -3.35 21.02
N GLN A 140 7.88 -4.32 20.48
CA GLN A 140 7.19 -5.37 21.21
C GLN A 140 7.97 -6.66 20.96
N LEU A 141 8.81 -7.07 21.93
CA LEU A 141 9.76 -8.20 21.86
C LEU A 141 9.19 -9.54 21.36
N ASP A 142 7.87 -9.68 21.32
CA ASP A 142 7.18 -10.89 20.92
C ASP A 142 6.08 -10.58 19.91
N TRP A 143 6.12 -11.21 18.73
CA TRP A 143 5.02 -11.19 17.75
C TRP A 143 3.68 -11.63 18.38
N LEU A 144 3.73 -12.54 19.35
CA LEU A 144 2.55 -13.03 20.08
C LEU A 144 1.98 -11.97 21.04
N ASN A 145 2.86 -11.19 21.67
CA ASN A 145 2.52 -10.12 22.63
C ASN A 145 2.40 -8.75 21.96
N SER A 146 2.59 -8.66 20.64
CA SER A 146 2.32 -7.45 19.89
C SER A 146 0.87 -7.01 20.13
N SER A 147 0.66 -5.73 20.44
CA SER A 147 -0.70 -5.22 20.65
C SER A 147 -1.55 -5.56 19.43
N SER A 148 -2.76 -6.07 19.66
CA SER A 148 -3.71 -6.39 18.59
C SER A 148 -3.92 -5.22 17.63
N GLU A 149 -3.77 -4.00 18.13
CA GLU A 149 -3.79 -2.73 17.39
C GLU A 149 -2.64 -2.57 16.39
N ALA A 150 -1.39 -2.88 16.76
CA ALA A 150 -0.22 -2.76 15.88
C ALA A 150 -0.33 -3.77 14.72
N ARG A 151 -0.70 -5.01 15.03
CA ARG A 151 -0.98 -6.05 14.02
C ARG A 151 -2.11 -5.64 13.09
N THR A 152 -3.21 -5.12 13.63
CA THR A 152 -4.35 -4.66 12.82
C THR A 152 -3.94 -3.51 11.90
N THR A 153 -3.17 -2.54 12.39
CA THR A 153 -2.70 -1.39 11.59
C THR A 153 -1.74 -1.83 10.49
N PHE A 154 -0.82 -2.75 10.79
CA PHE A 154 0.08 -3.35 9.81
C PHE A 154 -0.68 -4.04 8.68
N PHE A 155 -1.63 -4.93 9.02
CA PHE A 155 -2.45 -5.62 8.03
C PHE A 155 -3.29 -4.65 7.21
N LEU A 156 -3.95 -3.69 7.86
CA LEU A 156 -4.80 -2.74 7.16
C LEU A 156 -4.00 -1.80 6.24
N ALA A 157 -2.75 -1.44 6.60
CA ALA A 157 -1.87 -0.64 5.75
C ALA A 157 -1.35 -1.41 4.53
N SER A 158 -1.24 -2.73 4.61
CA SER A 158 -0.81 -3.56 3.46
C SER A 158 -1.84 -3.62 2.32
N ILE A 159 -3.14 -3.53 2.64
CA ILE A 159 -4.23 -3.63 1.66
C ILE A 159 -4.13 -2.52 0.58
N PRO A 160 -4.06 -1.22 0.93
CA PRO A 160 -3.94 -0.17 -0.08
C PRO A 160 -2.60 -0.18 -0.81
N ILE A 161 -1.51 -0.69 -0.22
CA ILE A 161 -0.25 -0.90 -0.93
C ILE A 161 -0.42 -1.96 -2.03
N ILE A 162 -0.91 -3.15 -1.67
CA ILE A 162 -1.10 -4.26 -2.62
C ILE A 162 -2.13 -3.86 -3.68
N GLY A 163 -3.24 -3.25 -3.28
CA GLY A 163 -4.27 -2.77 -4.19
C GLY A 163 -3.73 -1.75 -5.20
N ALA A 164 -2.95 -0.78 -4.74
CA ALA A 164 -2.34 0.21 -5.62
C ALA A 164 -1.33 -0.40 -6.59
N ILE A 165 -0.54 -1.39 -6.16
CA ILE A 165 0.37 -2.12 -7.04
C ILE A 165 -0.43 -2.88 -8.10
N LEU A 166 -1.48 -3.61 -7.72
CA LEU A 166 -2.32 -4.37 -8.65
C LEU A 166 -2.98 -3.45 -9.69
N ILE A 167 -3.53 -2.31 -9.26
CA ILE A 167 -4.11 -1.31 -10.17
C ILE A 167 -3.00 -0.79 -11.11
N SER A 168 -1.82 -0.45 -10.60
CA SER A 168 -0.72 0.05 -11.43
C SER A 168 -0.24 -0.99 -12.45
N GLN A 169 -0.12 -2.26 -12.07
CA GLN A 169 0.27 -3.36 -12.96
C GLN A 169 -0.81 -3.63 -14.01
N TYR A 170 -2.07 -3.51 -13.62
CA TYR A 170 -3.20 -3.64 -14.53
C TYR A 170 -3.16 -2.58 -15.65
N PHE A 171 -2.77 -1.33 -15.37
CA PHE A 171 -2.59 -0.31 -16.43
C PHE A 171 -1.25 -0.39 -17.17
N LEU A 172 -0.28 -1.17 -16.68
CA LEU A 172 0.95 -1.45 -17.42
C LEU A 172 0.76 -2.54 -18.48
N TYR A 173 -0.15 -3.49 -18.24
CA TYR A 173 -0.32 -4.69 -19.08
C TYR A 173 -1.74 -4.92 -19.61
N GLY A 174 -2.72 -4.11 -19.20
CA GLY A 174 -4.12 -4.22 -19.59
C GLY A 174 -4.47 -3.46 -20.86
N ASN A 175 -5.56 -3.87 -21.52
CA ASN A 175 -6.11 -3.17 -22.67
C ASN A 175 -6.81 -1.86 -22.26
N ASN A 176 -6.86 -0.89 -23.19
CA ASN A 176 -7.47 0.43 -22.99
C ASN A 176 -9.02 0.39 -23.07
N ASP A 177 -9.68 -0.50 -22.31
CA ASP A 177 -11.14 -0.53 -22.26
C ASP A 177 -11.69 0.46 -21.22
N ASN A 178 -12.58 1.35 -21.66
CA ASN A 178 -13.13 2.44 -20.82
C ASN A 178 -13.87 1.95 -19.55
N ILE A 179 -14.56 0.81 -19.61
CA ILE A 179 -15.24 0.21 -18.42
C ILE A 179 -14.22 -0.19 -17.35
N GLN A 180 -13.03 -0.63 -17.78
CA GLN A 180 -11.93 -1.02 -16.90
C GLN A 180 -11.28 0.20 -16.25
N SER A 181 -11.26 1.35 -16.94
CA SER A 181 -10.83 2.62 -16.36
C SER A 181 -11.75 3.11 -15.24
N ILE A 182 -13.07 2.92 -15.35
CA ILE A 182 -14.04 3.27 -14.29
C ILE A 182 -13.79 2.44 -13.03
N SER A 183 -13.69 1.11 -13.17
CA SER A 183 -13.49 0.23 -12.02
C SER A 183 -12.19 0.54 -11.29
N ALA A 184 -11.14 0.93 -12.02
CA ALA A 184 -9.89 1.38 -11.44
C ALA A 184 -9.97 2.74 -10.75
N ILE A 185 -10.67 3.72 -11.32
CA ILE A 185 -10.90 5.02 -10.67
C ILE A 185 -11.62 4.81 -9.34
N ILE A 186 -12.69 4.00 -9.35
CA ILE A 186 -13.45 3.65 -8.14
C ILE A 186 -12.55 2.89 -7.15
N GLY A 187 -11.81 1.89 -7.62
CA GLY A 187 -10.88 1.12 -6.80
C GLY A 187 -9.86 2.01 -6.11
N THR A 188 -9.21 2.90 -6.85
CA THR A 188 -8.20 3.83 -6.32
C THR A 188 -8.82 4.81 -5.31
N ALA A 189 -10.05 5.29 -5.56
CA ALA A 189 -10.79 6.13 -4.60
C ALA A 189 -11.10 5.38 -3.30
N ILE A 190 -11.55 4.13 -3.37
CA ILE A 190 -11.78 3.27 -2.20
C ILE A 190 -10.48 3.07 -1.43
N LEU A 191 -9.37 2.77 -2.10
CA LEU A 191 -8.08 2.61 -1.44
C LEU A 191 -7.67 3.90 -0.72
N ASN A 192 -7.83 5.07 -1.35
CA ASN A 192 -7.54 6.36 -0.71
C ASN A 192 -8.43 6.63 0.52
N LEU A 193 -9.71 6.23 0.49
CA LEU A 193 -10.60 6.25 1.65
C LEU A 193 -10.10 5.31 2.75
N MET A 194 -9.62 4.10 2.40
CA MET A 194 -9.01 3.18 3.35
C MET A 194 -7.77 3.77 4.00
N VAL A 195 -6.88 4.43 3.24
CA VAL A 195 -5.73 5.15 3.82
C VAL A 195 -6.19 6.25 4.77
N THR A 196 -7.20 7.03 4.38
CA THR A 196 -7.77 8.07 5.25
C THR A 196 -8.41 7.49 6.53
N GLY A 197 -9.02 6.31 6.44
CA GLY A 197 -9.54 5.59 7.61
C GLY A 197 -8.43 5.06 8.53
N LEU A 198 -7.28 4.67 7.97
CA LEU A 198 -6.08 4.32 8.73
C LEU A 198 -5.54 5.51 9.51
N ASP A 199 -5.54 6.72 8.94
CA ASP A 199 -5.11 7.94 9.63
C ASP A 199 -5.89 8.20 10.93
N ILE A 200 -7.20 7.96 10.93
CA ILE A 200 -8.06 8.15 12.11
C ILE A 200 -7.69 7.15 13.20
N ARG A 201 -7.45 5.88 12.82
CA ARG A 201 -7.12 4.80 13.77
C ARG A 201 -5.68 4.87 14.27
N ALA A 202 -4.76 5.33 13.43
CA ALA A 202 -3.33 5.37 13.73
C ALA A 202 -2.86 6.70 14.32
N ARG A 203 -3.79 7.58 14.74
CA ARG A 203 -3.51 8.96 15.16
C ARG A 203 -2.47 9.05 16.28
N SER A 204 -2.48 8.09 17.20
CA SER A 204 -1.58 8.05 18.36
C SER A 204 -0.15 7.62 18.03
N TYR A 205 0.09 7.15 16.80
CA TYR A 205 1.34 6.50 16.39
C TYR A 205 1.93 7.08 15.10
N THR A 206 1.19 7.97 14.45
CA THR A 206 1.57 8.59 13.18
C THR A 206 2.09 10.00 13.47
N PRO A 207 3.15 10.47 12.78
CA PRO A 207 3.69 11.81 13.03
C PRO A 207 2.65 12.90 12.86
N GLY A 208 2.65 13.87 13.77
CA GLY A 208 1.72 15.00 13.74
C GLY A 208 1.80 15.80 12.42
N TRP A 209 2.99 15.91 11.83
CA TRP A 209 3.17 16.57 10.53
C TRP A 209 2.45 15.84 9.39
N PHE A 210 2.37 14.50 9.42
CA PHE A 210 1.73 13.72 8.37
C PHE A 210 0.22 13.91 8.45
N LEU A 211 -0.34 13.77 9.65
CA LEU A 211 -1.76 13.99 9.93
C LEU A 211 -2.21 15.41 9.57
N LYS A 212 -1.38 16.42 9.87
CA LYS A 212 -1.67 17.83 9.53
C LYS A 212 -1.75 18.07 8.02
N ASN A 213 -0.87 17.45 7.24
CA ASN A 213 -0.84 17.63 5.79
C ASN A 213 -1.75 16.64 5.05
N LYS A 214 -2.24 15.60 5.74
CA LYS A 214 -3.07 14.56 5.14
C LYS A 214 -4.34 15.10 4.49
N LEU A 215 -5.03 16.03 5.14
CA LEU A 215 -6.23 16.66 4.56
C LEU A 215 -5.92 17.33 3.22
N PHE A 216 -4.77 17.99 3.11
CA PHE A 216 -4.33 18.61 1.87
C PHE A 216 -4.02 17.55 0.80
N TYR A 217 -3.35 16.45 1.16
CA TYR A 217 -3.05 15.35 0.23
C TYR A 217 -4.31 14.63 -0.24
N SER A 218 -5.22 14.28 0.68
CA SER A 218 -6.51 13.66 0.36
C SER A 218 -7.39 14.59 -0.46
N PHE A 219 -7.41 15.89 -0.16
CA PHE A 219 -8.16 16.86 -0.95
C PHE A 219 -7.60 16.97 -2.38
N GLY A 220 -6.29 17.18 -2.53
CA GLY A 220 -5.64 17.26 -3.84
C GLY A 220 -5.83 15.98 -4.67
N PHE A 221 -5.78 14.82 -4.03
CA PHE A 221 -6.06 13.54 -4.66
C PHE A 221 -7.50 13.43 -5.16
N ASN A 222 -8.49 13.77 -4.32
CA ASN A 222 -9.90 13.71 -4.72
C ASN A 222 -10.23 14.72 -5.82
N VAL A 223 -9.68 15.94 -5.74
CA VAL A 223 -9.79 16.94 -6.81
C VAL A 223 -9.21 16.42 -8.12
N ALA A 224 -8.13 15.62 -8.09
CA ALA A 224 -7.55 15.02 -9.29
C ALA A 224 -8.40 13.87 -9.87
N LEU A 225 -9.21 13.18 -9.06
CA LEU A 225 -10.06 12.09 -9.55
C LEU A 225 -11.38 12.55 -10.17
N ILE A 226 -11.97 13.66 -9.71
CA ILE A 226 -13.25 14.17 -10.24
C ILE A 226 -13.21 14.41 -11.76
N PRO A 227 -12.17 15.04 -12.33
CA PRO A 227 -12.04 15.19 -13.78
C PRO A 227 -12.00 13.87 -14.53
N LEU A 228 -11.40 12.82 -13.96
CA LEU A 228 -11.36 11.51 -14.62
C LEU A 228 -12.75 10.89 -14.72
N ILE A 229 -13.56 10.98 -13.65
CA ILE A 229 -14.95 10.51 -13.66
C ILE A 229 -15.72 11.26 -14.75
N TYR A 230 -15.61 12.59 -14.77
CA TYR A 230 -16.27 13.43 -15.78
C TYR A 230 -15.83 13.08 -17.20
N CYS A 231 -14.54 12.86 -17.42
CA CYS A 231 -14.01 12.47 -18.72
C CYS A 231 -14.58 11.12 -19.16
N VAL A 232 -14.64 10.12 -18.29
CA VAL A 232 -15.20 8.82 -18.67
C VAL A 232 -16.68 8.93 -19.06
N PHE A 233 -17.48 9.73 -18.35
CA PHE A 233 -18.88 9.95 -18.70
C PHE A 233 -19.03 10.62 -20.07
N LEU A 234 -18.31 11.73 -20.33
CA LEU A 234 -18.39 12.43 -21.61
C LEU A 234 -17.80 11.63 -22.79
N TYR A 235 -16.74 10.88 -22.54
CA TYR A 235 -16.02 10.15 -23.58
C TYR A 235 -16.68 8.79 -23.90
N GLY A 236 -17.38 8.19 -22.92
CA GLY A 236 -18.16 6.96 -23.09
C GLY A 236 -19.36 7.10 -24.03
N ASP A 237 -20.04 8.25 -24.02
CA ASP A 237 -21.17 8.53 -24.90
C ASP A 237 -20.75 8.91 -26.33
N ASN A 238 -19.58 9.56 -26.49
CA ASN A 238 -19.09 9.99 -27.79
C ASN A 238 -18.58 8.85 -28.71
N PHE A 239 -18.28 7.66 -28.18
CA PHE A 239 -17.89 6.50 -28.98
C PHE A 239 -19.09 5.74 -29.57
N LYS A 240 -20.21 5.65 -28.86
CA LYS A 240 -21.46 5.08 -29.40
C LYS A 240 -21.91 5.81 -30.68
N ASN A 241 -21.65 7.11 -30.75
CA ASN A 241 -22.00 7.93 -31.91
C ASN A 241 -20.90 8.07 -32.97
N LYS A 242 -19.64 7.72 -32.69
CA LYS A 242 -18.57 7.78 -33.69
C LYS A 242 -18.35 6.45 -34.43
N GLU A 243 -18.59 5.30 -33.80
CA GLU A 243 -18.60 4.02 -34.53
C GLU A 243 -19.70 3.96 -35.60
N SER A 244 -20.81 4.68 -35.45
CA SER A 244 -21.85 4.77 -36.49
C SER A 244 -21.43 5.62 -37.69
N ILE A 245 -20.53 6.59 -37.49
CA ILE A 245 -20.05 7.48 -38.56
C ILE A 245 -18.97 6.78 -39.40
N TYR A 246 -18.16 5.90 -38.80
CA TYR A 246 -17.13 5.13 -39.52
C TYR A 246 -17.60 3.78 -40.09
N ARG A 247 -18.85 3.37 -39.85
CA ARG A 247 -19.48 2.20 -40.52
C ARG A 247 -20.21 2.56 -41.82
N VAL A 248 -20.18 3.83 -42.23
CA VAL A 248 -20.73 4.30 -43.50
C VAL A 248 -19.61 4.87 -44.36
N GLN A 249 -18.58 4.06 -44.61
CA GLN A 249 -17.62 4.17 -45.71
C GLN A 249 -17.20 2.75 -46.10
#